data_AF-B2ZAE0-F1
#
_entry.id   AF-B2ZAE0-F1
#
_cell.length_a   1.000
_cell.length_b   1.000
_cell.length_c   1.000
_cell.angle_alpha   90.00
_cell.angle_beta   90.00
_cell.angle_gamma   90.00
#
_symmetry.space_group_name_H-M   'P 1'
#
loop_
_entity.id
_entity.type
_entity.pdbx_description
1 polymer ?
#
loop_
_entity_poly.entity_id
_entity_poly.type
_entity_poly.pdbx_seq_one_letter_code
_entity_poly.pdbx_strand_id
1 'polypeptide(L)'
;AMDPQQRLVLEVSWEALERAVQAPDKLQGSQTGIFIGITTNDYGQLSLLSNPTQLDAYIATGGALNVAPGRVAYTLGLQGPSVAVDTACSSSLVAIHLACQSLRSGESNLALAGGVNALLRPEAFVCFKNWGMMSSDGHCKTFDASADGFVRGEGCGIIILKRLSDAIANGDNILAVIRGSAVNQDGKSSGLTVPNGRAQEAVIRTALKNAGVKPSDVSYVEVHGTGT
;
A
#
# COMPACT_ATOMS: atom_id res chain seq x y z
N ALA A 1 -20.30 8.56 9.48
CA ALA A 1 -19.17 7.82 10.09
C ALA A 1 -18.13 7.56 9.00
N MET A 2 -16.86 7.94 9.17
CA MET A 2 -15.83 7.71 8.14
C MET A 2 -14.52 7.32 8.80
N ASP A 3 -13.98 6.15 8.44
CA ASP A 3 -12.71 5.64 8.94
C ASP A 3 -11.61 6.69 8.73
N PRO A 4 -10.81 7.04 9.76
CA PRO A 4 -9.62 7.88 9.62
C PRO A 4 -8.73 7.51 8.42
N GLN A 5 -8.62 6.22 8.09
CA GLN A 5 -7.86 5.76 6.92
C GLN A 5 -8.42 6.29 5.61
N GLN A 6 -9.75 6.34 5.44
CA GLN A 6 -10.38 6.92 4.24
C GLN A 6 -10.15 8.44 4.16
N ARG A 7 -10.13 9.13 5.30
CA ARG A 7 -9.81 10.57 5.37
C ARG A 7 -8.37 10.85 4.95
N LEU A 8 -7.43 10.12 5.54
CA LEU A 8 -6.00 10.23 5.21
C LEU A 8 -5.74 9.93 3.73
N VAL A 9 -6.34 8.86 3.19
CA VAL A 9 -6.18 8.52 1.77
C VAL A 9 -6.69 9.63 0.86
N LEU A 10 -7.81 10.29 1.20
CA LEU A 10 -8.31 11.44 0.44
C LEU A 10 -7.33 12.63 0.47
N GLU A 11 -6.91 13.04 1.66
CA GLU A 11 -6.00 14.18 1.85
C GLU A 11 -4.64 13.94 1.19
N VAL A 12 -4.02 12.79 1.44
CA VAL A 12 -2.70 12.44 0.91
C VAL A 12 -2.76 12.23 -0.61
N SER A 13 -3.87 11.73 -1.16
CA SER A 13 -4.07 11.66 -2.61
C SER A 13 -4.13 13.04 -3.25
N TRP A 14 -4.86 13.98 -2.64
CA TRP A 14 -4.94 15.36 -3.11
C TRP A 14 -3.56 16.01 -3.10
N GLU A 15 -2.85 15.92 -1.98
CA GLU A 15 -1.51 16.44 -1.81
C GLU A 15 -0.49 15.85 -2.81
N ALA A 16 -0.60 14.54 -3.10
CA ALA A 16 0.26 13.87 -4.07
C ALA A 16 0.03 14.39 -5.49
N LEU A 17 -1.23 14.65 -5.86
CA LEU A 17 -1.60 15.25 -7.15
C LEU A 17 -1.08 16.68 -7.27
N GLU A 18 -1.23 17.50 -6.23
CA GLU A 18 -0.68 18.87 -6.22
C GLU A 18 0.84 18.87 -6.36
N ARG A 19 1.54 18.01 -5.62
CA ARG A 19 3.00 17.86 -5.74
C ARG A 19 3.46 17.36 -7.11
N ALA A 20 2.62 16.57 -7.79
CA ALA A 20 2.85 16.11 -9.16
C ALA A 20 2.36 17.11 -10.23
N VAL A 21 1.84 18.27 -9.82
CA VAL A 21 1.28 19.33 -10.70
C VAL A 21 0.15 18.79 -11.60
N GLN A 22 -0.64 17.85 -11.07
CA GLN A 22 -1.79 17.28 -11.78
C GLN A 22 -3.07 17.92 -11.24
N ALA A 23 -3.62 18.85 -12.01
CA ALA A 23 -4.87 19.53 -11.65
C ALA A 23 -6.04 18.53 -11.60
N PRO A 24 -6.71 18.33 -10.44
CA PRO A 24 -7.78 17.32 -10.30
C PRO A 24 -8.93 17.49 -11.30
N ASP A 25 -9.29 18.72 -11.60
CA ASP A 25 -10.31 19.13 -12.58
C ASP A 25 -9.97 18.72 -14.03
N LYS A 26 -8.67 18.53 -14.35
CA LYS A 26 -8.25 17.96 -15.64
C LYS A 26 -8.26 16.44 -15.68
N LEU A 27 -8.37 15.79 -14.52
CA LEU A 27 -8.42 14.32 -14.41
C LEU A 27 -9.85 13.78 -14.42
N GLN A 28 -10.86 14.63 -14.29
CA GLN A 28 -12.26 14.21 -14.32
C GLN A 28 -12.58 13.47 -15.63
N GLY A 29 -13.14 12.27 -15.52
CA GLY A 29 -13.45 11.38 -16.64
C GLY A 29 -12.25 10.62 -17.21
N SER A 30 -11.04 10.83 -16.68
CA SER A 30 -9.84 10.12 -17.16
C SER A 30 -9.79 8.68 -16.67
N GLN A 31 -9.06 7.84 -17.41
CA GLN A 31 -8.70 6.47 -17.02
C GLN A 31 -7.57 6.47 -15.97
N THR A 32 -7.75 7.25 -14.90
CA THR A 32 -6.82 7.27 -13.77
C THR A 32 -7.17 6.13 -12.80
N GLY A 33 -6.22 5.23 -12.56
CA GLY A 33 -6.38 4.13 -11.61
C GLY A 33 -5.98 4.49 -10.17
N ILE A 34 -6.54 3.77 -9.20
CA ILE A 34 -6.31 3.96 -7.77
C ILE A 34 -6.09 2.60 -7.11
N PHE A 35 -4.91 2.41 -6.52
CA PHE A 35 -4.48 1.14 -5.96
C PHE A 35 -3.99 1.37 -4.53
N ILE A 36 -4.76 0.94 -3.53
CA ILE A 36 -4.48 1.24 -2.12
C ILE A 36 -4.28 -0.06 -1.35
N GLY A 37 -3.11 -0.22 -0.76
CA GLY A 37 -2.85 -1.23 0.27
C GLY A 37 -3.52 -0.83 1.58
N ILE A 38 -4.49 -1.63 2.05
CA ILE A 38 -5.23 -1.38 3.29
C ILE A 38 -5.72 -2.72 3.86
N THR A 39 -5.41 -2.99 5.13
CA THR A 39 -5.65 -4.29 5.77
C THR A 39 -6.63 -4.20 6.94
N THR A 40 -6.53 -3.17 7.78
CA THR A 40 -7.27 -3.10 9.05
C THR A 40 -8.61 -2.37 8.89
N ASN A 41 -9.67 -2.89 9.53
CA ASN A 41 -11.00 -2.27 9.60
C ASN A 41 -11.42 -2.04 11.08
N ASP A 42 -10.51 -1.48 11.87
CA ASP A 42 -10.72 -1.29 13.30
C ASP A 42 -11.90 -0.35 13.56
N TYR A 43 -12.00 0.74 12.78
CA TYR A 43 -13.04 1.76 12.93
C TYR A 43 -14.44 1.23 12.62
N GLY A 44 -14.58 0.41 11.57
CA GLY A 44 -15.85 -0.24 11.24
C GLY A 44 -16.31 -1.16 12.37
N GLN A 45 -15.40 -1.93 12.95
CA GLN A 45 -15.72 -2.79 14.10
C GLN A 45 -16.12 -1.97 15.34
N LEU A 46 -15.42 -0.88 15.66
CA LEU A 46 -15.79 0.03 16.76
C LEU A 46 -17.18 0.66 16.56
N SER A 47 -17.47 1.08 15.32
CA SER A 47 -18.74 1.70 14.97
C SER A 47 -19.93 0.75 15.17
N LEU A 48 -19.76 -0.52 14.78
CA LEU A 48 -20.78 -1.57 14.96
C LEU A 48 -21.02 -1.90 16.45
N LEU A 49 -19.96 -1.95 17.25
CA LEU A 49 -20.06 -2.26 18.68
C LEU A 49 -20.70 -1.12 19.49
N SER A 50 -20.43 0.13 19.11
CA SER A 50 -20.88 1.31 19.86
C SER A 50 -22.34 1.67 19.60
N ASN A 51 -22.86 1.40 18.40
CA ASN A 51 -24.22 1.78 18.01
C ASN A 51 -24.92 0.68 17.18
N PRO A 52 -25.22 -0.49 17.78
CA PRO A 52 -25.77 -1.66 17.06
C PRO A 52 -27.17 -1.42 16.45
N THR A 53 -27.89 -0.38 16.89
CA THR A 53 -29.24 -0.03 16.45
C THR A 53 -29.29 1.12 15.42
N GLN A 54 -28.17 1.80 15.15
CA GLN A 54 -28.06 2.89 14.17
C GLN A 54 -27.24 2.44 12.95
N LEU A 55 -27.63 1.33 12.33
CA LEU A 55 -27.01 0.83 11.10
C LEU A 55 -27.50 1.64 9.89
N ASP A 56 -26.89 2.80 9.65
CA ASP A 56 -27.15 3.60 8.45
C ASP A 56 -26.14 3.29 7.32
N ALA A 57 -26.43 3.80 6.12
CA ALA A 57 -25.57 3.61 4.94
C ALA A 57 -24.17 4.22 5.12
N TYR A 58 -23.99 5.19 6.01
CA TYR A 58 -22.70 5.83 6.28
C TYR A 58 -21.81 4.96 7.17
N ILE A 59 -22.36 4.09 8.01
CA ILE A 59 -21.54 3.08 8.71
C ILE A 59 -20.97 2.08 7.72
N ALA A 60 -21.79 1.56 6.80
CA ALA A 60 -21.36 0.59 5.81
C ALA A 60 -20.26 1.16 4.90
N THR A 61 -20.47 2.35 4.33
CA THR A 61 -19.46 3.01 3.48
C THR A 61 -18.28 3.58 4.26
N GLY A 62 -18.50 3.90 5.54
CA GLY A 62 -17.49 4.48 6.42
C GLY A 62 -16.41 3.51 6.88
N GLY A 63 -16.69 2.21 6.96
CA GLY A 63 -15.73 1.18 7.39
C GLY A 63 -15.28 0.22 6.28
N ALA A 64 -15.93 0.20 5.12
CA ALA A 64 -15.53 -0.72 4.06
C ALA A 64 -14.19 -0.32 3.43
N LEU A 65 -13.24 -1.27 3.36
CA LEU A 65 -11.88 -1.01 2.86
C LEU A 65 -11.85 -0.62 1.38
N ASN A 66 -12.72 -1.23 0.56
CA ASN A 66 -12.88 -0.91 -0.86
C ASN A 66 -13.38 0.52 -1.11
N VAL A 67 -14.00 1.16 -0.11
CA VAL A 67 -14.47 2.54 -0.23
C VAL A 67 -13.30 3.52 -0.09
N ALA A 68 -12.15 3.14 0.48
CA ALA A 68 -10.98 4.03 0.53
C ALA A 68 -10.53 4.49 -0.88
N PRO A 69 -10.15 3.59 -1.82
CA PRO A 69 -9.86 3.99 -3.19
C PRO A 69 -11.11 4.48 -3.94
N GLY A 70 -12.27 3.86 -3.72
CA GLY A 70 -13.50 4.23 -4.43
C GLY A 70 -13.98 5.65 -4.11
N ARG A 71 -13.75 6.13 -2.90
CA ARG A 71 -14.08 7.50 -2.48
C ARG A 71 -13.18 8.52 -3.15
N VAL A 72 -11.88 8.23 -3.31
CA VAL A 72 -10.98 9.09 -4.11
C VAL A 72 -11.45 9.13 -5.56
N ALA A 73 -11.75 7.98 -6.17
CA ALA A 73 -12.26 7.92 -7.54
C ALA A 73 -13.55 8.75 -7.71
N TYR A 74 -14.49 8.58 -6.77
CA TYR A 74 -15.75 9.32 -6.76
C TYR A 74 -15.53 10.84 -6.61
N THR A 75 -14.73 11.27 -5.63
CA THR A 75 -14.48 12.68 -5.33
C THR A 75 -13.76 13.40 -6.47
N LEU A 76 -12.86 12.71 -7.17
CA LEU A 76 -12.07 13.28 -8.27
C LEU A 76 -12.66 12.97 -9.67
N GLY A 77 -13.76 12.20 -9.74
CA GLY A 77 -14.42 11.80 -10.98
C GLY A 77 -13.58 10.90 -11.89
N LEU A 78 -12.75 10.02 -11.32
CA LEU A 78 -11.82 9.14 -12.04
C LEU A 78 -12.53 7.85 -12.49
N GLN A 79 -12.17 7.33 -13.66
CA GLN A 79 -12.84 6.19 -14.29
C GLN A 79 -11.91 4.99 -14.57
N GLY A 80 -10.67 5.01 -14.06
CA GLY A 80 -9.77 3.85 -14.12
C GLY A 80 -10.07 2.80 -13.04
N PRO A 81 -9.29 1.71 -12.97
CA PRO A 81 -9.44 0.68 -11.94
C PRO A 81 -9.31 1.27 -10.53
N SER A 82 -10.20 0.89 -9.62
CA SER A 82 -10.18 1.31 -8.20
C SER A 82 -10.14 0.09 -7.30
N VAL A 83 -8.99 -0.19 -6.69
CA VAL A 83 -8.70 -1.46 -6.01
C VAL A 83 -8.13 -1.24 -4.62
N ALA A 84 -8.73 -1.89 -3.63
CA ALA A 84 -8.15 -2.09 -2.32
C ALA A 84 -7.46 -3.45 -2.28
N VAL A 85 -6.21 -3.49 -1.79
CA VAL A 85 -5.38 -4.69 -1.74
C VAL A 85 -5.04 -5.00 -0.30
N ASP A 86 -5.24 -6.25 0.10
CA ASP A 86 -4.78 -6.78 1.38
C ASP A 86 -3.90 -8.01 1.17
N THR A 87 -2.61 -7.81 1.31
CA THR A 87 -1.57 -8.84 1.40
C THR A 87 -0.71 -8.63 2.64
N ALA A 88 -1.33 -8.17 3.73
CA ALA A 88 -0.69 -7.80 4.99
C ALA A 88 0.46 -6.79 4.81
N CYS A 89 1.66 -7.07 5.33
CA CYS A 89 2.82 -6.16 5.30
C CYS A 89 3.25 -5.73 3.88
N SER A 90 2.87 -6.49 2.85
CA SER A 90 3.26 -6.23 1.46
C SER A 90 2.23 -5.42 0.67
N SER A 91 1.08 -5.08 1.27
CA SER A 91 -0.09 -4.54 0.56
C SER A 91 0.22 -3.30 -0.29
N SER A 92 1.01 -2.37 0.22
CA SER A 92 1.39 -1.14 -0.52
C SER A 92 2.27 -1.44 -1.74
N LEU A 93 3.23 -2.37 -1.61
CA LEU A 93 4.08 -2.78 -2.72
C LEU A 93 3.31 -3.59 -3.77
N VAL A 94 2.35 -4.41 -3.36
CA VAL A 94 1.46 -5.12 -4.30
C VAL A 94 0.53 -4.13 -5.00
N ALA A 95 0.00 -3.12 -4.31
CA ALA A 95 -0.77 -2.04 -4.92
C ALA A 95 0.05 -1.29 -5.99
N ILE A 96 1.30 -0.94 -5.68
CA ILE A 96 2.23 -0.33 -6.65
C ILE A 96 2.53 -1.26 -7.82
N HIS A 97 2.70 -2.57 -7.57
CA HIS A 97 2.88 -3.56 -8.64
C HIS A 97 1.68 -3.57 -9.59
N LEU A 98 0.45 -3.63 -9.07
CA LEU A 98 -0.78 -3.62 -9.87
C LEU A 98 -0.95 -2.31 -10.65
N ALA A 99 -0.65 -1.16 -10.04
CA ALA A 99 -0.63 0.13 -10.72
C ALA A 99 0.35 0.14 -11.90
N CYS A 100 1.56 -0.40 -11.70
CA CYS A 100 2.55 -0.54 -12.76
C CYS A 100 2.04 -1.44 -13.90
N GLN A 101 1.34 -2.53 -13.59
CA GLN A 101 0.74 -3.41 -14.61
C GLN A 101 -0.36 -2.69 -15.38
N SER A 102 -1.29 -1.99 -14.69
CA SER A 102 -2.38 -1.24 -15.31
C SER A 102 -1.89 -0.13 -16.25
N LEU A 103 -0.81 0.57 -15.85
CA LEU A 103 -0.15 1.54 -16.72
C LEU A 103 0.51 0.89 -17.94
N ARG A 104 1.11 -0.29 -17.80
CA ARG A 104 1.76 -1.02 -18.91
C ARG A 104 0.75 -1.63 -19.88
N SER A 105 -0.38 -2.12 -19.39
CA SER A 105 -1.46 -2.67 -20.22
C SER A 105 -2.32 -1.60 -20.89
N GLY A 106 -2.23 -0.34 -20.42
CA GLY A 106 -3.02 0.76 -20.95
C GLY A 106 -4.41 0.89 -20.31
N GLU A 107 -4.74 0.06 -19.31
CA GLU A 107 -5.95 0.19 -18.50
C GLU A 107 -5.96 1.50 -17.68
N SER A 108 -4.78 2.02 -17.36
CA SER A 108 -4.61 3.35 -16.76
C SER A 108 -3.67 4.24 -17.59
N ASN A 109 -3.93 5.55 -17.61
CA ASN A 109 -3.00 6.55 -18.15
C ASN A 109 -2.21 7.29 -17.06
N LEU A 110 -2.75 7.32 -15.85
CA LEU A 110 -2.15 7.79 -14.61
C LEU A 110 -2.62 6.87 -13.48
N ALA A 111 -1.81 6.63 -12.46
CA ALA A 111 -2.22 5.83 -11.32
C ALA A 111 -1.80 6.47 -9.99
N LEU A 112 -2.71 6.46 -9.01
CA LEU A 112 -2.42 6.71 -7.61
C LEU A 112 -2.16 5.35 -6.96
N ALA A 113 -1.01 5.17 -6.33
CA ALA A 113 -0.67 3.91 -5.67
C ALA A 113 -0.03 4.14 -4.31
N GLY A 114 -0.33 3.29 -3.34
CA GLY A 114 0.26 3.43 -2.01
C GLY A 114 -0.42 2.58 -0.95
N GLY A 115 -0.43 3.05 0.29
CA GLY A 115 -1.11 2.35 1.37
C GLY A 115 -1.37 3.22 2.60
N VAL A 116 -2.20 2.69 3.48
CA VAL A 116 -2.59 3.33 4.74
C VAL A 116 -2.68 2.29 5.85
N ASN A 117 -2.27 2.68 7.06
CA ASN A 117 -2.44 1.90 8.27
C ASN A 117 -2.72 2.84 9.46
N ALA A 118 -3.83 2.59 10.16
CA ALA A 118 -4.16 3.22 11.43
C ALA A 118 -4.43 2.15 12.50
N LEU A 119 -3.99 2.40 13.73
CA LEU A 119 -3.99 1.48 14.87
C LEU A 119 -5.03 1.95 15.90
N LEU A 120 -6.29 1.66 15.63
CA LEU A 120 -7.40 2.23 16.42
C LEU A 120 -7.82 1.33 17.59
N ARG A 121 -7.24 0.12 17.66
CA ARG A 121 -7.66 -0.94 18.57
C ARG A 121 -6.47 -1.72 19.14
N PRO A 122 -6.47 -2.05 20.45
CA PRO A 122 -5.36 -2.74 21.10
C PRO A 122 -5.28 -4.24 20.78
N GLU A 123 -6.35 -4.86 20.30
CA GLU A 123 -6.46 -6.32 20.17
C GLU A 123 -5.36 -6.91 19.28
N ALA A 124 -5.04 -6.25 18.17
CA ALA A 124 -3.97 -6.68 17.30
C ALA A 124 -2.59 -6.64 18.00
N PHE A 125 -2.33 -5.64 18.86
CA PHE A 125 -1.11 -5.61 19.66
C PHE A 125 -1.02 -6.79 20.63
N VAL A 126 -2.14 -7.12 21.29
CA VAL A 126 -2.20 -8.27 22.20
C VAL A 126 -1.95 -9.58 21.44
N CYS A 127 -2.54 -9.75 20.25
CA CYS A 127 -2.31 -10.92 19.41
C CYS A 127 -0.84 -11.04 18.99
N PHE A 128 -0.23 -9.98 18.45
CA PHE A 128 1.17 -10.02 18.02
C PHE A 128 2.14 -10.22 19.17
N LYS A 129 1.86 -9.65 20.35
CA LYS A 129 2.63 -9.91 21.58
C LYS A 129 2.52 -11.38 21.99
N ASN A 130 1.32 -11.96 22.00
CA ASN A 130 1.11 -13.36 22.35
C ASN A 130 1.72 -14.34 21.33
N TRP A 131 1.92 -13.90 20.08
CA TRP A 131 2.65 -14.66 19.06
C TRP A 131 4.18 -14.44 19.11
N GLY A 132 4.68 -13.67 20.08
CA GLY A 132 6.12 -13.41 20.22
C GLY A 132 6.72 -12.59 19.09
N MET A 133 5.92 -11.76 18.41
CA MET A 133 6.36 -10.98 17.25
C MET A 133 6.75 -9.53 17.60
N MET A 134 6.41 -9.07 18.81
CA MET A 134 6.63 -7.69 19.24
C MET A 134 7.91 -7.54 20.05
N SER A 135 8.70 -6.51 19.72
CA SER A 135 9.85 -6.10 20.52
C SER A 135 9.40 -5.66 21.92
N SER A 136 10.21 -6.01 22.93
CA SER A 136 9.93 -5.69 24.34
C SER A 136 10.31 -4.26 24.73
N ASP A 137 11.25 -3.66 23.99
CA ASP A 137 11.80 -2.31 24.22
C ASP A 137 11.24 -1.26 23.24
N GLY A 138 10.31 -1.65 22.36
CA GLY A 138 9.64 -0.73 21.47
C GLY A 138 10.50 -0.24 20.31
N HIS A 139 11.49 -1.02 19.87
CA HIS A 139 12.36 -0.68 18.73
C HIS A 139 12.52 -1.85 17.74
N CYS A 140 12.39 -1.55 16.44
CA CYS A 140 12.82 -2.48 15.38
C CYS A 140 14.35 -2.46 15.28
N LYS A 141 15.02 -3.45 15.87
CA LYS A 141 16.49 -3.54 15.91
C LYS A 141 17.03 -4.35 14.72
N THR A 142 16.76 -3.90 13.52
CA THR A 142 17.10 -4.61 12.27
C THR A 142 18.59 -4.90 12.18
N PHE A 143 18.95 -6.18 12.00
CA PHE A 143 20.32 -6.70 11.93
C PHE A 143 21.12 -6.67 13.24
N ASP A 144 20.54 -6.21 14.35
CA ASP A 144 21.20 -6.25 15.65
C ASP A 144 21.08 -7.64 16.30
N ALA A 145 22.10 -8.05 17.06
CA ALA A 145 22.09 -9.33 17.78
C ALA A 145 21.00 -9.41 18.86
N SER A 146 20.49 -8.27 19.32
CA SER A 146 19.42 -8.14 20.31
C SER A 146 18.02 -7.96 19.70
N ALA A 147 17.87 -8.17 18.38
CA ALA A 147 16.58 -8.19 17.69
C ALA A 147 15.61 -9.19 18.36
N ASP A 148 14.44 -8.70 18.76
CA ASP A 148 13.44 -9.46 19.52
C ASP A 148 12.00 -9.26 19.02
N GLY A 149 11.83 -8.64 17.84
CA GLY A 149 10.53 -8.38 17.24
C GLY A 149 10.39 -6.99 16.64
N PHE A 150 9.21 -6.74 16.08
CA PHE A 150 8.88 -5.46 15.44
C PHE A 150 8.01 -4.57 16.34
N VAL A 151 7.86 -3.32 15.91
CA VAL A 151 6.95 -2.35 16.51
C VAL A 151 5.96 -1.90 15.45
N ARG A 152 4.69 -1.72 15.84
CA ARG A 152 3.65 -1.26 14.92
C ARG A 152 3.76 0.26 14.75
N GLY A 153 3.74 0.71 13.50
CA GLY A 153 3.65 2.12 13.14
C GLY A 153 2.36 2.45 12.39
N GLU A 154 2.01 3.73 12.37
CA GLU A 154 0.90 4.28 11.58
C GLU A 154 1.45 5.09 10.41
N GLY A 155 0.67 5.21 9.35
CA GLY A 155 1.05 6.08 8.23
C GLY A 155 0.14 5.96 7.03
N CYS A 156 0.22 6.96 6.16
CA CYS A 156 -0.38 6.96 4.83
C CYS A 156 0.64 7.52 3.84
N GLY A 157 0.81 6.84 2.71
CA GLY A 157 1.71 7.30 1.64
C GLY A 157 1.12 6.96 0.29
N ILE A 158 1.09 7.94 -0.62
CA ILE A 158 0.58 7.82 -1.98
C ILE A 158 1.63 8.37 -2.95
N ILE A 159 1.88 7.66 -4.04
CA ILE A 159 2.71 8.10 -5.15
C ILE A 159 1.88 8.22 -6.44
N ILE A 160 2.23 9.20 -7.28
CA ILE A 160 1.65 9.38 -8.61
C ILE A 160 2.54 8.68 -9.64
N LEU A 161 1.96 7.82 -10.45
CA LEU A 161 2.65 7.02 -11.44
C LEU A 161 2.11 7.29 -12.85
N LYS A 162 3.03 7.40 -13.80
CA LYS A 162 2.76 7.46 -15.24
C LYS A 162 3.77 6.58 -15.98
N ARG A 163 3.46 6.21 -17.21
CA ARG A 163 4.49 5.67 -18.11
C ARG A 163 5.55 6.74 -18.33
N LEU A 164 6.82 6.35 -18.33
CA LEU A 164 7.94 7.28 -18.48
C LEU A 164 7.85 8.12 -19.77
N SER A 165 7.42 7.51 -20.87
CA SER A 165 7.16 8.20 -22.14
C SER A 165 6.19 9.36 -21.98
N ASP A 166 5.11 9.14 -21.23
CA ASP A 166 4.01 10.08 -21.08
C ASP A 166 4.38 11.19 -20.09
N ALA A 167 5.18 10.85 -19.08
CA ALA A 167 5.75 11.83 -18.16
C ALA A 167 6.71 12.78 -18.89
N ILE A 168 7.59 12.25 -19.75
CA ILE A 168 8.51 13.05 -20.58
C ILE A 168 7.72 13.91 -21.57
N ALA A 169 6.74 13.32 -22.28
CA ALA A 169 5.93 14.04 -23.27
C ALA A 169 5.14 15.20 -22.64
N ASN A 170 4.70 15.04 -21.40
CA ASN A 170 3.97 16.08 -20.67
C ASN A 170 4.87 17.07 -19.94
N GLY A 171 6.19 16.86 -19.92
CA GLY A 171 7.13 17.71 -19.18
C GLY A 171 6.98 17.61 -17.67
N ASP A 172 6.52 16.47 -17.15
CA ASP A 172 6.35 16.25 -15.72
C ASP A 172 7.72 16.18 -15.01
N ASN A 173 7.76 16.61 -13.74
CA ASN A 173 8.92 16.38 -12.89
C ASN A 173 9.02 14.90 -12.46
N ILE A 174 10.02 14.18 -12.96
CA ILE A 174 10.21 12.76 -12.68
C ILE A 174 11.14 12.59 -11.47
N LEU A 175 10.58 12.20 -10.32
CA LEU A 175 11.36 11.99 -9.08
C LEU A 175 12.21 10.71 -9.12
N ALA A 176 11.67 9.63 -9.69
CA ALA A 176 12.33 8.33 -9.81
C ALA A 176 11.64 7.46 -10.87
N VAL A 177 12.25 6.33 -11.24
CA VAL A 177 11.69 5.38 -12.21
C VAL A 177 11.61 3.98 -11.60
N ILE A 178 10.40 3.40 -11.59
CA ILE A 178 10.19 1.99 -11.24
C ILE A 178 10.54 1.13 -12.46
N ARG A 179 11.74 0.57 -12.46
CA ARG A 179 12.24 -0.27 -13.57
C ARG A 179 11.52 -1.61 -13.65
N GLY A 180 11.27 -2.25 -12.52
CA GLY A 180 10.56 -3.53 -12.46
C GLY A 180 10.16 -3.89 -11.03
N SER A 181 9.19 -4.79 -10.92
CA SER A 181 8.69 -5.32 -9.66
C SER A 181 8.22 -6.76 -9.87
N ALA A 182 8.06 -7.51 -8.78
CA ALA A 182 7.54 -8.87 -8.79
C ALA A 182 6.84 -9.17 -7.46
N VAL A 183 5.88 -10.10 -7.50
CA VAL A 183 5.15 -10.62 -6.34
C VAL A 183 5.13 -12.14 -6.46
N ASN A 184 5.38 -12.85 -5.36
CA ASN A 184 5.24 -14.30 -5.27
C ASN A 184 4.70 -14.71 -3.90
N GLN A 185 4.74 -16.01 -3.61
CA GLN A 185 4.30 -16.58 -2.34
C GLN A 185 5.35 -17.56 -1.81
N ASP A 186 5.44 -17.64 -0.48
CA ASP A 186 6.35 -18.55 0.22
C ASP A 186 5.98 -20.03 0.02
N GLY A 187 4.71 -20.28 -0.34
CA GLY A 187 4.17 -21.62 -0.57
C GLY A 187 4.19 -22.46 0.70
N LYS A 188 4.54 -23.74 0.56
CA LYS A 188 4.71 -24.63 1.72
C LYS A 188 6.07 -24.38 2.39
N SER A 189 6.09 -23.48 3.38
CA SER A 189 7.24 -23.19 4.24
C SER A 189 7.18 -23.98 5.56
N SER A 190 8.10 -23.71 6.50
CA SER A 190 8.17 -24.34 7.82
C SER A 190 7.01 -23.97 8.75
N GLY A 191 6.20 -22.98 8.38
CA GLY A 191 4.99 -22.54 9.09
C GLY A 191 4.34 -21.39 8.34
N LEU A 192 3.03 -21.23 8.44
CA LEU A 192 2.27 -20.24 7.66
C LEU A 192 2.82 -18.80 7.78
N THR A 193 3.36 -18.46 8.95
CA THR A 193 3.91 -17.13 9.26
C THR A 193 5.45 -17.10 9.25
N VAL A 194 6.10 -18.21 8.91
CA VAL A 194 7.57 -18.32 8.89
C VAL A 194 8.07 -17.98 7.48
N PRO A 195 8.97 -16.99 7.34
CA PRO A 195 9.43 -16.54 6.03
C PRO A 195 10.25 -17.60 5.30
N ASN A 196 10.21 -17.58 3.96
CA ASN A 196 10.97 -18.50 3.12
C ASN A 196 12.08 -17.78 2.32
N GLY A 197 13.33 -17.96 2.73
CA GLY A 197 14.49 -17.33 2.07
C GLY A 197 14.63 -17.67 0.57
N ARG A 198 14.25 -18.88 0.14
CA ARG A 198 14.29 -19.25 -1.30
C ARG A 198 13.22 -18.51 -2.10
N ALA A 199 12.05 -18.28 -1.52
CA ALA A 199 10.99 -17.51 -2.16
C ALA A 199 11.38 -16.02 -2.26
N GLN A 200 12.02 -15.48 -1.22
CA GLN A 200 12.57 -14.12 -1.24
C GLN A 200 13.66 -13.96 -2.31
N GLU A 201 14.60 -14.90 -2.41
CA GLU A 201 15.60 -14.88 -3.48
C GLU A 201 14.93 -14.91 -4.87
N ALA A 202 13.94 -15.77 -5.06
CA ALA A 202 13.21 -15.90 -6.32
C ALA A 202 12.47 -14.62 -6.73
N VAL A 203 11.81 -13.93 -5.78
CA VAL A 203 11.09 -12.67 -6.09
C VAL A 203 12.06 -11.55 -6.43
N ILE A 204 13.19 -11.45 -5.73
CA ILE A 204 14.25 -10.47 -6.04
C ILE A 204 14.80 -10.72 -7.45
N ARG A 205 15.15 -11.97 -7.78
CA ARG A 205 15.63 -12.32 -9.12
C ARG A 205 14.60 -12.02 -10.21
N THR A 206 13.33 -12.26 -9.94
CA THR A 206 12.24 -11.96 -10.88
C THR A 206 12.07 -10.45 -11.07
N ALA A 207 12.13 -9.66 -9.98
CA ALA A 207 12.06 -8.20 -10.06
C ALA A 207 13.22 -7.62 -10.87
N LEU A 208 14.45 -8.09 -10.64
CA LEU A 208 15.64 -7.70 -11.41
C LEU A 208 15.52 -8.07 -12.89
N LYS A 209 15.03 -9.27 -13.20
CA LYS A 209 14.75 -9.71 -14.57
C LYS A 209 13.71 -8.80 -15.24
N ASN A 210 12.60 -8.52 -14.56
CA ASN A 210 11.54 -7.63 -15.05
C ASN A 210 12.03 -6.18 -15.26
N ALA A 211 13.05 -5.76 -14.50
CA ALA A 211 13.69 -4.45 -14.61
C ALA A 211 14.75 -4.38 -15.72
N GLY A 212 15.24 -5.53 -16.21
CA GLY A 212 16.42 -5.61 -17.08
C GLY A 212 17.68 -5.09 -16.39
N VAL A 213 17.84 -5.35 -15.10
CA VAL A 213 18.93 -4.83 -14.25
C VAL A 213 19.74 -6.00 -13.69
N LYS A 214 21.08 -5.90 -13.68
CA LYS A 214 21.92 -6.93 -13.06
C LYS A 214 21.99 -6.70 -11.55
N PRO A 215 22.19 -7.75 -10.73
CA PRO A 215 22.37 -7.59 -9.29
C PRO A 215 23.49 -6.61 -8.93
N SER A 216 24.59 -6.59 -9.70
CA SER A 216 25.73 -5.69 -9.50
C SER A 216 25.42 -4.20 -9.72
N ASP A 217 24.30 -3.89 -10.37
CA ASP A 217 23.91 -2.51 -10.65
C ASP A 217 23.08 -1.90 -9.50
N VAL A 218 22.71 -2.71 -8.50
CA VAL A 218 21.96 -2.28 -7.32
C VAL A 218 22.92 -1.83 -6.23
N SER A 219 22.89 -0.55 -5.89
CA SER A 219 23.74 0.05 -4.88
C SER A 219 23.16 0.00 -3.46
N TYR A 220 21.85 -0.13 -3.34
CA TYR A 220 21.14 -0.05 -2.06
C TYR A 220 19.90 -0.94 -2.05
N VAL A 221 19.59 -1.51 -0.88
CA VAL A 221 18.38 -2.31 -0.64
C VAL A 221 17.72 -1.80 0.63
N GLU A 222 16.53 -1.22 0.48
CA GLU A 222 15.61 -1.01 1.60
C GLU A 222 14.95 -2.35 1.93
N VAL A 223 15.30 -2.94 3.07
CA VAL A 223 14.84 -4.28 3.46
C VAL A 223 13.49 -4.24 4.16
N HIS A 224 12.76 -5.37 4.19
CA HIS A 224 11.58 -5.49 5.04
C HIS A 224 11.91 -5.29 6.54
N GLY A 225 13.05 -5.84 6.97
CA GLY A 225 13.79 -5.36 8.14
C GLY A 225 13.02 -5.30 9.45
N THR A 226 12.15 -6.25 9.76
CA THR A 226 11.26 -6.21 10.94
C THR A 226 11.97 -6.32 12.29
N GLY A 227 13.26 -6.71 12.34
CA GLY A 227 13.98 -6.93 13.59
C GLY A 227 13.60 -8.23 14.28
N THR A 228 13.36 -9.28 13.50
CA THR A 228 12.96 -10.64 13.91
C THR A 228 14.00 -11.68 13.53
#